data_AF-A0A1G1AUG4-F1
#
_entry.id   AF-A0A1G1AUG4-F1
#
_cell.length_a   1.000
_cell.length_b   1.000
_cell.length_c   1.000
_cell.angle_alpha   90.00
_cell.angle_beta   90.00
_cell.angle_gamma   90.00
#
_symmetry.space_group_name_H-M   'P 1'
#
loop_
_entity.id
_entity.type
_entity.pdbx_description
1 polymer ?
#
loop_
_entity_poly.entity_id
_entity_poly.type
_entity_poly.pdbx_seq_one_letter_code
_entity_poly.pdbx_strand_id
1 'polypeptide(L)'
;MSEALAKHKYSPVREARDYAVLSKALSEQGKSDEALKVIKEATGSFRDETSSVMLAASESAVHYKAGNHELAEAALSQALAVNHGSLPPAVVAAVADACFALGKEEQATDLLKQMVQNNPDDAKAHERAHAVLVSAGKGEAEAEAMIAASAQEIIQLNNEGVRKAQSGQLDEAIVMLCDAADRLPNNLQIVSNAALALALDLARNGYNAAKLVECSRYRQQVIDKAPDYPKLAQIDATLKKVRKSDG
;
A
#
# COMPACT_ATOMS: atom_id res chain seq x y z
N MET A 1 14.15 -1.27 26.18
CA MET A 1 13.74 -0.64 24.90
C MET A 1 13.79 0.89 25.00
N SER A 2 13.13 1.50 26.00
CA SER A 2 13.21 2.95 26.27
C SER A 2 14.64 3.47 26.48
N GLU A 3 15.43 2.81 27.34
CA GLU A 3 16.84 3.18 27.55
C GLU A 3 17.71 3.00 26.30
N ALA A 4 17.39 2.03 25.44
CA ALA A 4 18.12 1.81 24.19
C ALA A 4 17.84 2.93 23.19
N LEU A 5 16.57 3.34 23.05
CA LEU A 5 16.18 4.46 22.20
C LEU A 5 16.75 5.81 22.72
N ALA A 6 16.80 6.00 24.04
CA ALA A 6 17.39 7.19 24.64
C ALA A 6 18.93 7.24 24.51
N LYS A 7 19.63 6.12 24.70
CA LYS A 7 21.10 6.02 24.53
C LYS A 7 21.55 6.16 23.07
N HIS A 8 20.66 5.89 22.13
CA HIS A 8 20.92 5.94 20.69
C HIS A 8 20.16 7.07 19.99
N LYS A 9 20.00 8.22 20.65
CA LYS A 9 19.28 9.39 20.12
C LYS A 9 19.72 9.83 18.71
N TYR A 10 20.97 9.55 18.34
CA TYR A 10 21.61 9.89 17.06
C TYR A 10 21.91 8.68 16.16
N SER A 11 21.32 7.52 16.43
CA SER A 11 21.57 6.33 15.63
C SER A 11 20.87 6.41 14.27
N PRO A 12 21.56 6.17 13.14
CA PRO A 12 21.00 6.25 11.80
C PRO A 12 19.98 5.14 11.47
N VAL A 13 19.76 4.19 12.39
CA VAL A 13 18.83 3.05 12.24
C VAL A 13 17.53 3.21 13.04
N ARG A 14 17.24 4.38 13.63
CA ARG A 14 15.92 4.60 14.27
C ARG A 14 14.85 4.70 13.18
N GLU A 15 13.80 3.89 13.29
CA GLU A 15 12.63 3.98 12.42
C GLU A 15 11.41 4.49 13.21
N ALA A 16 10.52 5.25 12.56
CA ALA A 16 9.26 5.67 13.19
C ALA A 16 8.44 4.48 13.73
N ARG A 17 8.58 3.32 13.08
CA ARG A 17 7.99 2.05 13.50
C ARG A 17 8.44 1.60 14.91
N ASP A 18 9.69 1.83 15.29
CA ASP A 18 10.18 1.44 16.62
C ASP A 18 9.47 2.22 17.73
N TYR A 19 9.17 3.49 17.46
CA TYR A 19 8.43 4.36 18.37
C TYR A 19 6.95 3.97 18.43
N ALA A 20 6.35 3.58 17.29
CA ALA A 20 4.99 3.03 17.25
C ALA A 20 4.87 1.74 18.09
N VAL A 21 5.84 0.84 17.99
CA VAL A 21 5.88 -0.39 18.81
C VAL A 21 6.04 -0.06 20.29
N LEU A 22 6.94 0.87 20.63
CA LEU A 22 7.15 1.29 22.02
C LEU A 22 5.90 1.99 22.59
N SER A 23 5.25 2.88 21.84
CA SER A 23 4.05 3.59 22.29
C SER A 23 2.88 2.63 22.50
N LYS A 24 2.72 1.63 21.62
CA LYS A 24 1.74 0.55 21.80
C LYS A 24 1.99 -0.22 23.09
N ALA A 25 3.22 -0.65 23.34
CA ALA A 25 3.59 -1.39 24.55
C ALA A 25 3.39 -0.56 25.84
N LEU A 26 3.65 0.75 25.80
CA LEU A 26 3.39 1.66 26.93
C LEU A 26 1.88 1.85 27.16
N SER A 27 1.10 1.99 26.09
CA SER A 27 -0.36 2.11 26.17
C SER A 27 -1.01 0.84 26.73
N GLU A 28 -0.51 -0.35 26.37
CA GLU A 28 -0.95 -1.63 26.95
C GLU A 28 -0.66 -1.75 28.44
N GLN A 29 0.36 -1.06 28.96
CA GLN A 29 0.66 -0.97 30.39
C GLN A 29 -0.15 0.13 31.11
N GLY A 30 -1.08 0.80 30.42
CA GLY A 30 -1.84 1.94 30.96
C GLY A 30 -1.02 3.24 31.07
N LYS A 31 0.20 3.29 30.50
CA LYS A 31 1.09 4.46 30.53
C LYS A 31 0.87 5.37 29.32
N SER A 32 -0.38 5.83 29.13
CA SER A 32 -0.77 6.61 27.94
C SER A 32 0.03 7.91 27.79
N ASP A 33 0.32 8.61 28.89
CA ASP A 33 1.12 9.85 28.83
C ASP A 33 2.57 9.61 28.37
N GLU A 34 3.17 8.50 28.79
CA GLU A 34 4.52 8.12 28.32
C GLU A 34 4.49 7.73 26.85
N ALA A 35 3.45 6.99 26.42
CA ALA A 35 3.26 6.61 25.03
C ALA A 35 3.14 7.84 24.12
N LEU A 36 2.34 8.84 24.51
CA LEU A 36 2.19 10.09 23.75
C LEU A 36 3.48 10.92 23.70
N LYS A 37 4.27 10.94 24.79
CA LYS A 37 5.60 11.60 24.78
C LYS A 37 6.55 10.95 23.77
N VAL A 38 6.56 9.63 23.68
CA VAL A 38 7.36 8.87 22.71
C VAL A 38 6.95 9.22 21.27
N ILE A 39 5.65 9.28 20.99
CA ILE A 39 5.14 9.67 19.68
C ILE A 39 5.54 11.11 19.35
N LYS A 40 5.38 12.04 20.30
CA LYS A 40 5.75 13.45 20.10
C LYS A 40 7.24 13.64 19.79
N GLU A 41 8.13 12.87 20.44
CA GLU A 41 9.56 12.87 20.11
C GLU A 41 9.81 12.40 18.67
N ALA A 42 9.13 11.32 18.27
CA ALA A 42 9.24 10.76 16.93
C ALA A 42 8.75 11.75 15.86
N THR A 43 7.60 12.39 16.07
CA THR A 43 7.04 13.38 15.13
C THR A 43 7.96 14.59 14.93
N GLY A 44 8.76 14.95 15.94
CA GLY A 44 9.79 15.98 15.80
C GLY A 44 10.98 15.57 14.93
N SER A 45 11.24 14.27 14.82
CA SER A 45 12.43 13.68 14.19
C SER A 45 12.17 13.12 12.78
N PHE A 46 10.97 12.61 12.52
CA PHE A 46 10.58 12.06 11.23
C PHE A 46 9.54 12.94 10.56
N ARG A 47 9.79 13.33 9.30
CA ARG A 47 8.92 14.23 8.53
C ARG A 47 8.48 13.66 7.17
N ASP A 48 8.92 12.45 6.83
CA ASP A 48 8.44 11.78 5.64
C ASP A 48 7.01 11.28 5.84
N GLU A 49 6.26 11.18 4.74
CA GLU A 49 4.84 10.81 4.75
C GLU A 49 4.57 9.47 5.45
N THR A 50 5.39 8.45 5.17
CA THR A 50 5.22 7.10 5.73
C THR A 50 5.34 7.12 7.24
N SER A 51 6.38 7.79 7.76
CA SER A 51 6.57 7.96 9.20
C SER A 51 5.44 8.76 9.84
N SER A 52 4.99 9.85 9.21
CA SER A 52 3.91 10.68 9.75
C SER A 52 2.60 9.90 9.88
N VAL A 53 2.22 9.12 8.87
CA VAL A 53 1.01 8.28 8.91
C VAL A 53 1.10 7.22 10.00
N MET A 54 2.26 6.54 10.10
CA MET A 54 2.51 5.53 11.12
C MET A 54 2.36 6.10 12.54
N LEU A 55 2.93 7.28 12.78
CA LEU A 55 2.87 7.95 14.07
C LEU A 55 1.45 8.45 14.39
N ALA A 56 0.72 9.01 13.42
CA ALA A 56 -0.66 9.45 13.58
C ALA A 56 -1.61 8.27 13.90
N ALA A 57 -1.46 7.13 13.22
CA ALA A 57 -2.22 5.92 13.52
C ALA A 57 -1.92 5.41 14.95
N SER A 58 -0.65 5.45 15.36
CA SER A 58 -0.24 5.07 16.72
C SER A 58 -0.81 6.01 17.77
N GLU A 59 -0.81 7.32 17.50
CA GLU A 59 -1.38 8.35 18.37
C GLU A 59 -2.88 8.14 18.57
N SER A 60 -3.58 7.84 17.48
CA SER A 60 -5.00 7.49 17.52
C SER A 60 -5.26 6.30 18.46
N ALA A 61 -4.51 5.21 18.29
CA ALA A 61 -4.67 4.01 19.13
C ALA A 61 -4.39 4.30 20.62
N VAL A 62 -3.37 5.10 20.93
CA VAL A 62 -3.04 5.50 22.30
C VAL A 62 -4.16 6.36 22.91
N HIS A 63 -4.65 7.35 22.17
CA HIS A 63 -5.76 8.20 22.63
C HIS A 63 -7.05 7.41 22.83
N TYR A 64 -7.36 6.47 21.94
CA TYR A 64 -8.53 5.62 22.06
C TYR A 64 -8.48 4.78 23.35
N LYS A 65 -7.36 4.12 23.61
CA LYS A 65 -7.15 3.36 24.86
C LYS A 65 -7.20 4.23 26.11
N ALA A 66 -6.80 5.50 26.01
CA ALA A 66 -6.88 6.47 27.10
C ALA A 66 -8.29 7.04 27.32
N GLY A 67 -9.27 6.71 26.48
CA GLY A 67 -10.64 7.27 26.53
C GLY A 67 -10.78 8.66 25.88
N ASN A 68 -9.74 9.16 25.21
CA ASN A 68 -9.72 10.46 24.56
C ASN A 68 -10.24 10.36 23.11
N HIS A 69 -11.51 9.99 22.94
CA HIS A 69 -12.08 9.63 21.62
C HIS A 69 -11.97 10.74 20.56
N GLU A 70 -12.20 12.00 20.93
CA GLU A 70 -12.08 13.13 19.99
C GLU A 70 -10.64 13.29 19.46
N LEU A 71 -9.64 13.15 20.33
CA LEU A 71 -8.23 13.22 19.93
C LEU A 71 -7.83 11.99 19.11
N ALA A 72 -8.38 10.82 19.44
CA ALA A 72 -8.17 9.61 18.67
C ALA A 72 -8.69 9.77 17.23
N GLU A 73 -9.88 10.34 17.07
CA GLU A 73 -10.49 10.59 15.77
C GLU A 73 -9.74 11.67 14.97
N ALA A 74 -9.27 12.72 15.62
CA ALA A 74 -8.43 13.74 14.99
C ALA A 74 -7.11 13.15 14.46
N ALA A 75 -6.44 12.30 15.25
CA ALA A 75 -5.21 11.63 14.85
C ALA A 75 -5.45 10.62 13.71
N LEU A 76 -6.53 9.83 13.77
CA LEU A 76 -6.90 8.92 12.69
C LEU A 76 -7.18 9.69 11.38
N SER A 77 -7.86 10.83 11.48
CA SER A 77 -8.17 11.66 10.31
C SER A 77 -6.90 12.15 9.60
N GLN A 78 -5.83 12.44 10.34
CA GLN A 78 -4.52 12.76 9.75
C GLN A 78 -3.91 11.57 9.02
N ALA A 79 -3.99 10.36 9.61
CA ALA A 79 -3.49 9.14 8.99
C ALA A 79 -4.28 8.73 7.72
N LEU A 80 -5.56 9.09 7.64
CA LEU A 80 -6.44 8.83 6.49
C LEU A 80 -6.34 9.88 5.38
N ALA A 81 -5.68 11.02 5.61
CA ALA A 81 -5.64 12.13 4.65
C ALA A 81 -4.72 11.91 3.43
N VAL A 82 -4.00 10.79 3.38
CA VAL A 82 -3.06 10.46 2.30
C VAL A 82 -3.50 9.21 1.53
N ASN A 83 -2.87 8.95 0.39
CA ASN A 83 -3.11 7.73 -0.38
C ASN A 83 -2.33 6.54 0.21
N HIS A 84 -3.04 5.52 0.69
CA HIS A 84 -2.44 4.32 1.30
C HIS A 84 -1.89 3.32 0.29
N GLY A 85 -2.23 3.44 -0.99
CA GLY A 85 -1.82 2.50 -2.05
C GLY A 85 -0.30 2.42 -2.25
N SER A 86 0.45 3.47 -1.90
CA SER A 86 1.92 3.49 -2.00
C SER A 86 2.61 3.19 -0.67
N LEU A 87 1.87 3.11 0.44
CA LEU A 87 2.44 2.93 1.77
C LEU A 87 2.86 1.47 2.02
N PRO A 88 3.86 1.23 2.89
CA PRO A 88 4.22 -0.11 3.31
C PRO A 88 3.07 -0.83 4.03
N PRO A 89 2.92 -2.16 3.87
CA PRO A 89 1.85 -2.93 4.52
C PRO A 89 1.76 -2.74 6.04
N ALA A 90 2.90 -2.56 6.71
CA ALA A 90 2.92 -2.32 8.15
C ALA A 90 2.22 -1.01 8.56
N VAL A 91 2.30 0.03 7.73
CA VAL A 91 1.66 1.32 8.00
C VAL A 91 0.17 1.22 7.71
N VAL A 92 -0.22 0.62 6.58
CA VAL A 92 -1.64 0.42 6.24
C VAL A 92 -2.36 -0.43 7.30
N ALA A 93 -1.72 -1.50 7.77
CA ALA A 93 -2.26 -2.34 8.85
C ALA A 93 -2.50 -1.55 10.15
N ALA A 94 -1.61 -0.62 10.50
CA ALA A 94 -1.79 0.21 11.69
C ALA A 94 -2.93 1.23 11.55
N VAL A 95 -3.11 1.81 10.36
CA VAL A 95 -4.26 2.68 10.07
C VAL A 95 -5.56 1.87 10.17
N ALA A 96 -5.60 0.66 9.60
CA ALA A 96 -6.75 -0.22 9.68
C ALA A 96 -7.08 -0.64 11.12
N ASP A 97 -6.09 -0.97 11.95
CA ASP A 97 -6.26 -1.28 13.38
C ASP A 97 -6.89 -0.09 14.13
N ALA A 98 -6.42 1.14 13.86
CA ALA A 98 -7.00 2.35 14.42
C ALA A 98 -8.44 2.62 13.92
N CYS A 99 -8.74 2.34 12.65
CA CYS A 99 -10.11 2.39 12.11
C CYS A 99 -11.04 1.41 12.84
N PHE A 100 -10.62 0.15 13.04
CA PHE A 100 -11.42 -0.84 13.78
C PHE A 100 -11.69 -0.39 15.21
N ALA A 101 -10.67 0.11 15.92
CA ALA A 101 -10.82 0.62 17.28
C ALA A 101 -11.89 1.73 17.35
N LEU A 102 -11.92 2.63 16.36
CA LEU A 102 -12.89 3.74 16.28
C LEU A 102 -14.22 3.35 15.61
N GLY A 103 -14.48 2.06 15.36
CA GLY A 103 -15.74 1.58 14.78
C GLY A 103 -15.90 1.86 13.28
N LYS A 104 -14.83 2.24 12.58
CA LYS A 104 -14.80 2.50 11.13
C LYS A 104 -14.48 1.22 10.36
N GLU A 105 -15.28 0.18 10.58
CA GLU A 105 -15.04 -1.18 10.08
C GLU A 105 -14.93 -1.24 8.55
N GLU A 106 -15.85 -0.62 7.81
CA GLU A 106 -15.82 -0.60 6.34
C GLU A 106 -14.49 -0.05 5.81
N GLN A 107 -14.06 1.11 6.32
CA GLN A 107 -12.79 1.72 5.95
C GLN A 107 -11.59 0.83 6.29
N ALA A 108 -11.61 0.18 7.45
CA ALA A 108 -10.55 -0.74 7.85
C ALA A 108 -10.47 -1.95 6.91
N THR A 109 -11.61 -2.55 6.57
CA THR A 109 -11.69 -3.69 5.66
C THR A 109 -11.25 -3.33 4.24
N ASP A 110 -11.60 -2.14 3.75
CA ASP A 110 -11.17 -1.65 2.43
C ASP A 110 -9.66 -1.41 2.36
N LEU A 111 -9.07 -0.82 3.42
CA LEU A 111 -7.62 -0.65 3.52
C LEU A 111 -6.89 -1.99 3.50
N LEU A 112 -7.36 -2.97 4.28
CA LEU A 112 -6.76 -4.31 4.30
C LEU A 112 -6.94 -5.04 2.96
N LYS A 113 -8.12 -4.94 2.34
CA LYS A 113 -8.38 -5.47 1.00
C LYS A 113 -7.39 -4.87 -0.01
N GLN A 114 -7.27 -3.54 -0.07
CA GLN A 114 -6.34 -2.87 -0.97
C GLN A 114 -4.89 -3.29 -0.68
N MET A 115 -4.48 -3.37 0.59
CA MET A 115 -3.14 -3.82 0.99
C MET A 115 -2.82 -5.22 0.48
N VAL A 116 -3.74 -6.17 0.62
CA VAL A 116 -3.61 -7.54 0.11
C VAL A 116 -3.57 -7.56 -1.42
N GLN A 117 -4.47 -6.83 -2.08
CA GLN A 117 -4.50 -6.72 -3.55
C GLN A 117 -3.21 -6.13 -4.13
N ASN A 118 -2.56 -5.25 -3.37
CA ASN A 118 -1.31 -4.61 -3.74
C ASN A 118 -0.08 -5.51 -3.51
N ASN A 119 -0.22 -6.55 -2.68
CA ASN A 119 0.84 -7.47 -2.30
C ASN A 119 0.34 -8.95 -2.29
N PRO A 120 -0.20 -9.46 -3.41
CA PRO A 120 -0.92 -10.74 -3.43
C PRO A 120 -0.05 -11.97 -3.13
N ASP A 121 1.27 -11.85 -3.27
CA ASP A 121 2.23 -12.92 -2.99
C ASP A 121 3.08 -12.64 -1.73
N ASP A 122 2.81 -11.56 -0.99
CA ASP A 122 3.55 -11.22 0.24
C ASP A 122 2.90 -11.86 1.47
N ALA A 123 3.44 -13.01 1.87
CA ALA A 123 3.01 -13.71 3.07
C ALA A 123 3.02 -12.85 4.34
N LYS A 124 3.97 -11.90 4.46
CA LYS A 124 4.03 -11.01 5.63
C LYS A 124 2.96 -9.93 5.58
N ALA A 125 2.54 -9.49 4.39
CA ALA A 125 1.41 -8.57 4.26
C ALA A 125 0.10 -9.28 4.65
N HIS A 126 -0.07 -10.53 4.22
CA HIS A 126 -1.22 -11.37 4.58
C HIS A 126 -1.28 -11.65 6.08
N GLU A 127 -0.15 -12.02 6.71
CA GLU A 127 -0.07 -12.23 8.16
C GLU A 127 -0.49 -10.97 8.95
N ARG A 128 -0.10 -9.77 8.48
CA ARG A 128 -0.50 -8.51 9.11
C ARG A 128 -2.00 -8.23 8.95
N ALA A 129 -2.55 -8.43 7.75
CA ALA A 129 -3.99 -8.28 7.53
C ALA A 129 -4.78 -9.22 8.45
N HIS A 130 -4.31 -10.46 8.54
CA HIS A 130 -4.90 -11.48 9.40
C HIS A 130 -4.88 -11.07 10.87
N ALA A 131 -3.72 -10.65 11.37
CA ALA A 131 -3.57 -10.20 12.76
C ALA A 131 -4.50 -9.03 13.11
N VAL A 132 -4.68 -8.06 12.21
CA VAL A 132 -5.59 -6.92 12.42
C VAL A 132 -7.05 -7.35 12.42
N LEU A 133 -7.45 -8.24 11.49
CA LEU A 133 -8.83 -8.76 11.44
C LEU A 133 -9.18 -9.54 12.71
N VAL A 134 -8.26 -10.41 13.16
CA VAL A 134 -8.46 -11.20 14.39
C VAL A 134 -8.48 -10.28 15.63
N SER A 135 -7.61 -9.26 15.71
CA SER A 135 -7.65 -8.31 16.83
C SER A 135 -8.93 -7.47 16.86
N ALA A 136 -9.56 -7.25 15.70
CA ALA A 136 -10.86 -6.62 15.57
C ALA A 136 -12.05 -7.55 15.87
N GLY A 137 -11.79 -8.82 16.22
CA GLY A 137 -12.82 -9.78 16.62
C GLY A 137 -13.39 -10.63 15.47
N LYS A 138 -12.80 -10.57 14.27
CA LYS A 138 -13.12 -11.52 13.19
C LYS A 138 -12.61 -12.90 13.55
N GLY A 139 -13.34 -13.94 13.17
CA GLY A 139 -12.88 -15.32 13.36
C GLY A 139 -11.67 -15.61 12.47
N GLU A 140 -10.76 -16.48 12.92
CA GLU A 140 -9.57 -16.91 12.16
C GLU A 140 -9.92 -17.31 10.71
N ALA A 141 -10.91 -18.21 10.54
CA ALA A 141 -11.34 -18.67 9.23
C ALA A 141 -12.00 -17.57 8.37
N GLU A 142 -12.68 -16.60 9.00
CA GLU A 142 -13.25 -15.45 8.30
C GLU A 142 -12.14 -14.53 7.78
N ALA A 143 -11.15 -14.25 8.63
CA ALA A 143 -10.00 -13.42 8.27
C ALA A 143 -9.20 -14.05 7.12
N GLU A 144 -8.90 -15.36 7.20
CA GLU A 144 -8.25 -16.10 6.12
C GLU A 144 -9.06 -16.04 4.81
N ALA A 145 -10.38 -16.23 4.88
CA ALA A 145 -11.25 -16.18 3.70
C ALA A 145 -11.28 -14.78 3.06
N MET A 146 -11.32 -13.70 3.85
CA MET A 146 -11.28 -12.33 3.35
C MET A 146 -9.97 -12.01 2.62
N ILE A 147 -8.84 -12.47 3.16
CA ILE A 147 -7.52 -12.29 2.54
C ILE A 147 -7.43 -13.08 1.24
N ALA A 148 -7.82 -14.36 1.26
CA ALA A 148 -7.81 -15.22 0.08
C ALA A 148 -8.70 -14.67 -1.04
N ALA A 149 -9.90 -14.20 -0.69
CA ALA A 149 -10.83 -13.58 -1.64
C ALA A 149 -10.23 -12.32 -2.28
N SER A 150 -9.61 -11.45 -1.46
CA SER A 150 -8.97 -10.22 -1.94
C SER A 150 -7.83 -10.49 -2.91
N ALA A 151 -6.96 -11.46 -2.60
CA ALA A 151 -5.87 -11.88 -3.48
C ALA A 151 -6.40 -12.51 -4.78
N GLN A 152 -7.41 -13.37 -4.66
CA GLN A 152 -8.01 -14.04 -5.82
C GLN A 152 -8.71 -13.08 -6.78
N GLU A 153 -9.42 -12.07 -6.25
CA GLU A 153 -10.07 -11.01 -7.04
C GLU A 153 -9.06 -10.28 -7.93
N ILE A 154 -7.92 -9.88 -7.36
CA ILE A 154 -6.93 -9.12 -8.13
C ILE A 154 -6.19 -9.97 -9.15
N ILE A 155 -5.96 -11.25 -8.84
CA ILE A 155 -5.41 -12.22 -9.80
C ILE A 155 -6.37 -12.42 -10.98
N GLN A 156 -7.68 -12.53 -10.72
CA GLN A 156 -8.70 -12.68 -11.77
C GLN A 156 -8.77 -11.44 -12.66
N LEU A 157 -8.80 -10.24 -12.07
CA LEU A 157 -8.79 -8.97 -12.81
C LEU A 157 -7.58 -8.90 -13.74
N ASN A 158 -6.39 -9.21 -13.22
CA ASN A 158 -5.17 -9.16 -14.03
C ASN A 158 -5.20 -10.18 -15.19
N ASN A 159 -5.66 -11.40 -14.93
CA ASN A 159 -5.79 -12.44 -15.95
C ASN A 159 -6.85 -12.08 -17.00
N GLU A 160 -7.95 -11.43 -16.62
CA GLU A 160 -8.93 -10.90 -17.57
C GLU A 160 -8.33 -9.82 -18.46
N GLY A 161 -7.66 -8.81 -17.87
CA GLY A 161 -6.99 -7.76 -18.63
C GLY A 161 -5.98 -8.30 -19.63
N VAL A 162 -5.16 -9.28 -19.23
CA VAL A 162 -4.20 -9.94 -20.13
C VAL A 162 -4.91 -10.70 -21.25
N ARG A 163 -5.99 -11.44 -20.95
CA ARG A 163 -6.77 -12.17 -21.98
C ARG A 163 -7.38 -11.20 -23.00
N LYS A 164 -7.96 -10.09 -22.55
CA LYS A 164 -8.49 -9.04 -23.44
C LYS A 164 -7.40 -8.44 -24.34
N ALA A 165 -6.22 -8.16 -23.79
CA ALA A 165 -5.11 -7.66 -24.60
C ALA A 165 -4.66 -8.68 -25.67
N GLN A 166 -4.62 -9.97 -25.31
CA GLN A 166 -4.27 -11.07 -26.22
C GLN A 166 -5.30 -11.29 -27.33
N SER A 167 -6.60 -11.15 -27.02
CA SER A 167 -7.69 -11.26 -28.01
C SER A 167 -7.80 -10.04 -28.95
N GLY A 168 -7.02 -8.99 -28.71
CA GLY A 168 -7.04 -7.76 -29.51
C GLY A 168 -7.96 -6.67 -28.97
N GLN A 169 -8.67 -6.91 -27.86
CA GLN A 169 -9.49 -5.92 -27.15
C GLN A 169 -8.59 -5.00 -26.29
N LEU A 170 -7.68 -4.28 -26.96
CA LEU A 170 -6.64 -3.50 -26.30
C LEU A 170 -7.19 -2.31 -25.52
N ASP A 171 -8.19 -1.58 -26.05
CA ASP A 171 -8.75 -0.42 -25.35
C ASP A 171 -9.41 -0.82 -24.02
N GLU A 172 -10.21 -1.89 -24.01
CA GLU A 172 -10.81 -2.43 -22.78
C GLU A 172 -9.74 -2.93 -21.79
N ALA A 173 -8.72 -3.63 -22.29
CA ALA A 173 -7.63 -4.13 -21.46
C ALA A 173 -6.81 -3.00 -20.84
N ILE A 174 -6.54 -1.93 -21.60
CA ILE A 174 -5.80 -0.76 -21.14
C ILE A 174 -6.57 -0.08 -20.02
N VAL A 175 -7.86 0.22 -20.22
CA VAL A 175 -8.67 0.86 -19.16
C VAL A 175 -8.63 0.02 -17.88
N MET A 176 -8.94 -1.28 -17.99
CA MET A 176 -8.97 -2.18 -16.84
C MET A 176 -7.63 -2.30 -16.10
N LEU A 177 -6.52 -2.48 -16.83
CA LEU A 177 -5.20 -2.68 -16.23
C LEU A 177 -4.62 -1.38 -15.69
N CYS A 178 -4.83 -0.25 -16.36
CA CYS A 178 -4.39 1.06 -15.89
C CYS A 178 -5.13 1.46 -14.60
N ASP A 179 -6.45 1.33 -14.56
CA ASP A 179 -7.25 1.65 -13.37
C ASP A 179 -6.79 0.80 -12.16
N ALA A 180 -6.50 -0.48 -12.40
CA ALA A 180 -5.96 -1.35 -11.36
C ALA A 180 -4.53 -0.97 -10.95
N ALA A 181 -3.66 -0.61 -11.89
CA ALA A 181 -2.28 -0.22 -11.62
C ALA A 181 -2.20 1.09 -10.82
N ASP A 182 -3.05 2.07 -11.12
CA ASP A 182 -3.11 3.34 -10.37
C ASP A 182 -3.62 3.15 -8.94
N ARG A 183 -4.55 2.21 -8.74
CA ARG A 183 -5.06 1.87 -7.40
C ARG A 183 -4.08 0.99 -6.60
N LEU A 184 -3.23 0.21 -7.28
CA LEU A 184 -2.35 -0.81 -6.69
C LEU A 184 -0.91 -0.68 -7.21
N PRO A 185 -0.21 0.43 -6.92
CA PRO A 185 1.09 0.73 -7.49
C PRO A 185 2.24 -0.16 -7.00
N ASN A 186 2.05 -0.96 -5.93
CA ASN A 186 3.04 -1.95 -5.49
C ASN A 186 2.83 -3.33 -6.14
N ASN A 187 1.69 -3.58 -6.79
CA ASN A 187 1.45 -4.83 -7.51
C ASN A 187 2.18 -4.80 -8.87
N LEU A 188 3.46 -5.18 -8.85
CA LEU A 188 4.33 -5.14 -10.03
C LEU A 188 3.79 -5.94 -11.22
N GLN A 189 3.04 -7.01 -10.97
CA GLN A 189 2.47 -7.81 -12.04
C GLN A 189 1.39 -7.03 -12.80
N ILE A 190 0.53 -6.29 -12.10
CA ILE A 190 -0.49 -5.44 -12.71
C ILE A 190 0.14 -4.22 -13.37
N VAL A 191 1.02 -3.51 -12.66
CA VAL A 191 1.69 -2.31 -13.18
C VAL A 191 2.46 -2.62 -14.47
N SER A 192 3.20 -3.73 -14.49
CA SER A 192 3.92 -4.16 -15.70
C SER A 192 2.99 -4.64 -16.82
N ASN A 193 1.82 -5.22 -16.49
CA ASN A 193 0.82 -5.60 -17.49
C ASN A 193 0.12 -4.39 -18.09
N ALA A 194 -0.14 -3.34 -17.32
CA ALA A 194 -0.66 -2.06 -17.82
C ALA A 194 0.32 -1.43 -18.82
N ALA A 195 1.61 -1.35 -18.45
CA ALA A 195 2.68 -0.90 -19.34
C ALA A 195 2.74 -1.74 -20.64
N LEU A 196 2.66 -3.07 -20.52
CA LEU A 196 2.70 -3.96 -21.67
C LEU A 196 1.47 -3.80 -22.57
N ALA A 197 0.27 -3.65 -22.02
CA ALA A 197 -0.95 -3.43 -22.79
C ALA A 197 -0.87 -2.14 -23.61
N LEU A 198 -0.38 -1.05 -23.00
CA LEU A 198 -0.13 0.21 -23.70
C LEU A 198 0.95 0.06 -24.79
N ALA A 199 2.06 -0.63 -24.51
CA ALA A 199 3.10 -0.89 -25.50
C ALA A 199 2.58 -1.71 -26.69
N LEU A 200 1.74 -2.72 -26.44
CA LEU A 200 1.11 -3.54 -27.48
C LEU A 200 0.19 -2.72 -28.36
N ASP A 201 -0.61 -1.83 -27.77
CA ASP A 201 -1.47 -0.91 -28.51
C ASP A 201 -0.67 0.06 -29.36
N LEU A 202 0.36 0.70 -28.83
CA LEU A 202 1.26 1.58 -29.59
C LEU A 202 1.93 0.85 -30.76
N ALA A 203 2.32 -0.41 -30.57
CA ALA A 203 2.97 -1.21 -31.61
C ALA A 203 1.99 -1.67 -32.70
N ARG A 204 0.70 -1.86 -32.38
CA ARG A 204 -0.34 -2.35 -33.30
C ARG A 204 -1.09 -1.23 -34.00
N ASN A 205 -1.48 -0.21 -33.24
CA ASN A 205 -2.38 0.87 -33.67
C ASN A 205 -1.65 2.17 -33.98
N GLY A 206 -0.33 2.21 -33.79
CA GLY A 206 0.52 3.34 -34.13
C GLY A 206 0.80 4.28 -32.96
N TYR A 207 1.61 5.29 -33.24
CA TYR A 207 2.08 6.22 -32.21
C TYR A 207 0.93 7.04 -31.61
N ASN A 208 0.85 7.07 -30.29
CA ASN A 208 0.00 7.96 -29.51
C ASN A 208 0.81 8.53 -28.34
N ALA A 209 1.00 9.85 -28.30
CA ALA A 209 1.85 10.49 -27.32
C ALA A 209 1.37 10.27 -25.87
N ALA A 210 0.06 10.33 -25.62
CA ALA A 210 -0.51 10.14 -24.30
C ALA A 210 -0.32 8.70 -23.80
N LYS A 211 -0.63 7.71 -24.65
CA LYS A 211 -0.41 6.28 -24.31
C LYS A 211 1.07 5.98 -24.09
N LEU A 212 1.99 6.64 -24.81
CA LEU A 212 3.44 6.47 -24.59
C LEU A 212 3.91 7.05 -23.24
N VAL A 213 3.37 8.21 -22.85
CA VAL A 213 3.66 8.81 -21.54
C VAL A 213 3.19 7.87 -20.41
N GLU A 214 1.95 7.38 -20.49
CA GLU A 214 1.41 6.42 -19.51
C GLU A 214 2.21 5.11 -19.48
N CYS A 215 2.56 4.57 -20.64
CA CYS A 215 3.38 3.36 -20.74
C CYS A 215 4.74 3.56 -20.05
N SER A 216 5.36 4.72 -20.29
CA SER A 216 6.66 5.07 -19.71
C SER A 216 6.56 5.27 -18.20
N ARG A 217 5.46 5.87 -17.71
CA ARG A 217 5.19 6.05 -16.28
C ARG A 217 5.11 4.71 -15.56
N TYR A 218 4.25 3.78 -16.00
CA TYR A 218 4.13 2.45 -15.38
C TYR A 218 5.43 1.65 -15.49
N ARG A 219 6.10 1.70 -16.64
CA ARG A 219 7.40 1.07 -16.81
C ARG A 219 8.43 1.62 -15.80
N GLN A 220 8.47 2.94 -15.60
CA GLN A 220 9.39 3.56 -14.64
C GLN A 220 9.07 3.12 -13.20
N GLN A 221 7.79 3.04 -12.82
CA GLN A 221 7.40 2.53 -11.51
C GLN A 221 7.91 1.09 -11.25
N VAL A 222 7.87 0.23 -12.28
CA VAL A 222 8.43 -1.13 -12.17
C VAL A 222 9.95 -1.08 -12.00
N ILE A 223 10.64 -0.22 -12.75
CA ILE A 223 12.10 -0.05 -12.65
C ILE A 223 12.52 0.43 -11.26
N ASP A 224 11.83 1.43 -10.71
CA ASP A 224 12.14 2.03 -9.42
C ASP A 224 12.05 1.00 -8.27
N LYS A 225 11.21 -0.03 -8.43
CA LYS A 225 10.98 -1.09 -7.43
C LYS A 225 11.77 -2.37 -7.71
N ALA A 226 11.90 -2.75 -8.97
CA ALA A 226 12.52 -3.99 -9.42
C ALA A 226 13.17 -3.79 -10.81
N PRO A 227 14.40 -3.26 -10.88
CA PRO A 227 15.10 -2.99 -12.14
C PRO A 227 15.27 -4.22 -13.04
N ASP A 228 15.38 -5.40 -12.43
CA ASP A 228 15.57 -6.69 -13.12
C ASP A 228 14.23 -7.44 -13.33
N TYR A 229 13.08 -6.78 -13.17
CA TYR A 229 11.79 -7.43 -13.30
C TYR A 229 11.59 -8.00 -14.72
N PRO A 230 11.35 -9.32 -14.89
CA PRO A 230 11.42 -10.00 -16.19
C PRO A 230 10.56 -9.38 -17.30
N LYS A 231 9.42 -8.78 -16.93
CA LYS A 231 8.47 -8.18 -17.90
C LYS A 231 8.98 -6.88 -18.53
N LEU A 232 9.99 -6.22 -17.95
CA LEU A 232 10.59 -5.00 -18.53
C LEU A 232 11.19 -5.26 -19.91
N ALA A 233 11.89 -6.38 -20.11
CA ALA A 233 12.44 -6.75 -21.41
C ALA A 233 11.36 -6.91 -22.48
N GLN A 234 10.20 -7.45 -22.11
CA GLN A 234 9.06 -7.61 -23.01
C GLN A 234 8.44 -6.26 -23.39
N ILE A 235 8.27 -5.35 -22.42
CA ILE A 235 7.80 -3.99 -22.66
C ILE A 235 8.74 -3.27 -23.63
N ASP A 236 10.05 -3.33 -23.39
CA ASP A 236 11.07 -2.67 -24.22
C ASP A 236 11.12 -3.20 -25.64
N ALA A 237 11.08 -4.52 -25.79
CA ALA A 237 11.03 -5.15 -27.10
C ALA A 237 9.77 -4.76 -27.89
N THR A 238 8.65 -4.50 -27.19
CA THR A 238 7.39 -4.08 -27.80
C THR A 238 7.45 -2.61 -28.21
N LEU A 239 7.96 -1.73 -27.34
CA LEU A 239 8.13 -0.31 -27.64
C LEU A 239 9.05 -0.05 -28.84
N LYS A 240 10.09 -0.88 -29.05
CA LYS A 240 10.96 -0.81 -30.25
C LYS A 240 10.22 -1.04 -31.57
N LYS A 241 9.05 -1.67 -31.54
CA LYS A 241 8.22 -1.93 -32.73
C LYS A 241 7.28 -0.77 -33.08
N VAL A 242 7.15 0.22 -32.19
CA VAL A 242 6.31 1.39 -32.42
C VAL A 242 6.90 2.18 -33.57
N ARG A 243 6.23 2.13 -34.72
CA ARG A 243 6.58 2.96 -35.87
C ARG A 243 6.21 4.39 -35.51
N LYS A 244 7.19 5.30 -35.50
CA LYS A 244 6.88 6.73 -35.54
C LYS A 244 6.13 6.97 -36.84
N SER A 245 4.94 7.54 -36.75
CA SER A 245 4.27 8.09 -37.93
C SER A 245 5.21 9.17 -38.48
N ASP A 246 5.77 8.96 -39.66
CA ASP A 246 6.41 10.05 -40.40
C ASP A 246 5.28 10.99 -40.86
N GLY A 247 5.30 12.24 -40.41
CA GLY A 247 4.40 13.32 -40.85
C GLY A 247 3.55 13.91 -39.75
#